data_AF-A0A2D7VP72-F1
#
_entry.id   AF-A0A2D7VP72-F1
#
_cell.length_a   1.000
_cell.length_b   1.000
_cell.length_c   1.000
_cell.angle_alpha   90.00
_cell.angle_beta   90.00
_cell.angle_gamma   90.00
#
_symmetry.space_group_name_H-M   'P 1'
#
loop_
_entity.id
_entity.type
_entity.pdbx_description
1 polymer ?
#
loop_
_entity_poly.entity_id
_entity_poly.type
_entity_poly.pdbx_seq_one_letter_code
_entity_poly.pdbx_strand_id
1 'polypeptide(L)'
;MPEVTPKAHDEGLVERLVLSGEHSAMEVLETIGALAVDGDWEGMWSIADMMGREVSVLFDSEMRVWVDVGSAGQVKITPPLGSTIPFRLWIHTHPWNAYWSSTDLITIASHSQILERALVLGFDHMKSTERSEQPPARSLGDGPLLLWSDEPVLRYEEVPVQNV
;
A
#
# COMPACT_ATOMS: atom_id res chain seq x y z
N MET A 1 10.83 4.11 -5.87
CA MET A 1 9.42 4.33 -6.25
C MET A 1 9.29 5.27 -7.46
N PRO A 2 9.31 4.75 -8.70
CA PRO A 2 8.92 5.51 -9.90
C PRO A 2 7.41 5.83 -9.93
N GLU A 3 7.06 6.90 -10.65
CA GLU A 3 5.68 7.12 -11.12
C GLU A 3 5.34 6.06 -12.17
N VAL A 4 4.15 5.49 -12.11
CA VAL A 4 3.65 4.53 -13.10
C VAL A 4 2.36 5.04 -13.71
N THR A 5 2.09 4.64 -14.95
CA THR A 5 0.75 4.77 -15.53
C THR A 5 0.00 3.47 -15.29
N PRO A 6 -1.02 3.43 -14.40
CA PRO A 6 -1.75 2.20 -14.08
C PRO A 6 -2.30 1.54 -15.35
N LYS A 7 -1.88 0.30 -15.58
CA LYS A 7 -2.26 -0.46 -16.77
C LYS A 7 -2.13 -1.94 -16.48
N ALA A 8 -3.23 -2.68 -16.64
CA ALA A 8 -3.20 -4.13 -16.62
C ALA A 8 -2.51 -4.66 -17.89
N HIS A 9 -1.59 -5.61 -17.69
CA HIS A 9 -0.92 -6.34 -18.76
C HIS A 9 -1.40 -7.80 -18.80
N ASP A 10 -0.96 -8.53 -19.82
CA ASP A 10 -1.24 -9.97 -19.92
C ASP A 10 -0.70 -10.73 -18.70
N GLU A 11 -1.54 -11.58 -18.11
CA GLU A 11 -1.21 -12.31 -16.87
C GLU A 11 0.02 -13.22 -17.06
N GLY A 12 0.12 -13.91 -18.20
CA GLY A 12 1.26 -14.79 -18.50
C GLY A 12 2.57 -14.03 -18.72
N LEU A 13 2.51 -12.80 -19.24
CA LEU A 13 3.66 -11.90 -19.31
C LEU A 13 4.12 -11.50 -17.90
N VAL A 14 3.20 -11.05 -17.04
CA VAL A 14 3.51 -10.59 -15.67
C VAL A 14 4.06 -11.74 -14.83
N GLU A 15 3.41 -12.90 -14.85
CA GLU A 15 3.87 -14.11 -14.16
C GLU A 15 5.29 -14.47 -14.58
N ARG A 16 5.56 -14.52 -15.89
CA ARG A 16 6.90 -14.81 -16.40
C ARG A 16 7.95 -13.83 -15.89
N LEU A 17 7.66 -12.52 -15.92
CA LEU A 17 8.60 -11.48 -15.46
C LEU A 17 8.90 -11.62 -13.97
N VAL A 18 7.85 -11.84 -13.17
CA VAL A 18 7.98 -12.08 -11.73
C VAL A 18 8.83 -13.32 -11.46
N LEU A 19 8.50 -14.46 -12.07
CA LEU A 19 9.23 -15.72 -11.87
C LEU A 19 10.68 -15.67 -12.37
N SER A 20 10.99 -14.82 -13.35
CA SER A 20 12.37 -14.57 -13.80
C SER A 20 13.17 -13.61 -12.91
N GLY A 21 12.55 -13.02 -11.87
CA GLY A 21 13.19 -12.06 -10.97
C GLY A 21 13.19 -10.61 -11.48
N GLU A 22 12.49 -10.31 -12.56
CA GLU A 22 12.40 -8.98 -13.18
C GLU A 22 11.32 -8.13 -12.50
N HIS A 23 11.37 -8.06 -11.17
CA HIS A 23 10.30 -7.46 -10.33
C HIS A 23 10.12 -5.96 -10.56
N SER A 24 11.15 -5.27 -11.06
CA SER A 24 11.13 -3.84 -11.36
C SER A 24 10.76 -3.52 -12.81
N ALA A 25 10.39 -4.52 -13.61
CA ALA A 25 9.90 -4.31 -14.97
C ALA A 25 8.63 -3.44 -14.95
N MET A 26 8.51 -2.51 -15.88
CA MET A 26 7.39 -1.56 -15.91
C MET A 26 6.05 -2.27 -15.99
N GLU A 27 5.96 -3.38 -16.71
CA GLU A 27 4.74 -4.18 -16.83
C GLU A 27 4.28 -4.74 -15.48
N VAL A 28 5.22 -5.08 -14.59
CA VAL A 28 4.90 -5.53 -13.22
C VAL A 28 4.42 -4.34 -12.39
N LEU A 29 5.15 -3.22 -12.41
CA LEU A 29 4.83 -2.03 -11.62
C LEU A 29 3.50 -1.38 -12.05
N GLU A 30 3.24 -1.29 -13.35
CA GLU A 30 1.98 -0.77 -13.92
C GLU A 30 0.79 -1.67 -13.60
N THR A 31 0.98 -3.00 -13.59
CA THR A 31 -0.06 -3.96 -13.19
C THR A 31 -0.39 -3.83 -11.72
N ILE A 32 0.63 -3.74 -10.84
CA ILE A 32 0.43 -3.45 -9.41
C ILE A 32 -0.34 -2.13 -9.22
N GLY A 33 0.05 -1.08 -9.96
CA GLY A 33 -0.64 0.20 -9.93
C GLY A 33 -2.09 0.11 -10.38
N ALA A 34 -2.39 -0.69 -11.40
CA ALA A 34 -3.77 -0.94 -11.87
C ALA A 34 -4.62 -1.64 -10.81
N LEU A 35 -4.09 -2.71 -10.20
CA LEU A 35 -4.77 -3.44 -9.13
C LEU A 35 -5.09 -2.54 -7.94
N ALA A 36 -4.13 -1.66 -7.57
CA ALA A 36 -4.35 -0.70 -6.50
C ALA A 36 -5.43 0.35 -6.82
N VAL A 37 -5.52 0.79 -8.08
CA VAL A 37 -6.58 1.71 -8.55
C VAL A 37 -7.95 1.03 -8.54
N ASP A 38 -8.00 -0.24 -8.96
CA ASP A 38 -9.25 -1.01 -9.04
C ASP A 38 -9.73 -1.51 -7.67
N GLY A 39 -8.92 -1.36 -6.63
CA GLY A 39 -9.20 -1.90 -5.29
C GLY A 39 -9.08 -3.42 -5.22
N ASP A 40 -8.35 -4.04 -6.17
CA ASP A 40 -8.09 -5.47 -6.20
C ASP A 40 -6.93 -5.82 -5.27
N TRP A 41 -7.23 -5.84 -3.97
CA TRP A 41 -6.27 -6.12 -2.92
C TRP A 41 -5.73 -7.56 -2.97
N GLU A 42 -6.57 -8.51 -3.37
CA GLU A 42 -6.19 -9.92 -3.50
C GLU A 42 -5.19 -10.11 -4.64
N GLY A 43 -5.47 -9.51 -5.81
CA GLY A 43 -4.54 -9.53 -6.94
C GLY A 43 -3.22 -8.84 -6.61
N MET A 44 -3.27 -7.67 -5.95
CA MET A 44 -2.06 -6.96 -5.54
C MET A 44 -1.22 -7.78 -4.56
N TRP A 45 -1.83 -8.38 -3.54
CA TRP A 45 -1.12 -9.25 -2.60
C TRP A 45 -0.54 -10.49 -3.30
N SER A 46 -1.29 -11.10 -4.23
CA SER A 46 -0.86 -12.30 -4.96
C SER A 46 0.40 -12.06 -5.78
N ILE A 47 0.52 -10.90 -6.46
CA ILE A 47 1.75 -10.53 -7.17
C ILE A 47 2.91 -10.36 -6.20
N ALA A 48 2.69 -9.71 -5.05
CA ALA A 48 3.72 -9.53 -4.03
C ALA A 48 4.22 -10.87 -3.46
N ASP A 49 3.30 -11.79 -3.14
CA ASP A 49 3.61 -13.12 -2.65
C ASP A 49 4.37 -13.96 -3.70
N MET A 50 3.94 -13.91 -4.96
CA MET A 50 4.63 -14.58 -6.07
C MET A 50 6.08 -14.09 -6.25
N MET A 51 6.34 -12.80 -6.03
CA MET A 51 7.70 -12.24 -5.99
C MET A 51 8.49 -12.65 -4.74
N GLY A 52 7.81 -13.08 -3.67
CA GLY A 52 8.37 -13.24 -2.34
C GLY A 52 8.93 -11.91 -1.79
N ARG A 53 8.23 -10.80 -2.05
CA ARG A 53 8.64 -9.43 -1.69
C ARG A 53 7.45 -8.63 -1.18
N GLU A 54 7.75 -7.58 -0.41
CA GLU A 54 6.75 -6.58 -0.05
C GLU A 54 6.68 -5.52 -1.14
N VAL A 55 5.46 -5.06 -1.42
CA VAL A 55 5.16 -4.03 -2.42
C VAL A 55 4.60 -2.81 -1.70
N SER A 56 4.91 -1.62 -2.21
CA SER A 56 4.42 -0.34 -1.72
C SER A 56 3.77 0.42 -2.87
N VAL A 57 2.58 0.97 -2.63
CA VAL A 57 1.88 1.87 -3.55
C VAL A 57 1.53 3.15 -2.81
N LEU A 58 1.81 4.29 -3.42
CA LEU A 58 1.46 5.61 -2.89
C LEU A 58 0.61 6.35 -3.93
N PHE A 59 -0.53 6.88 -3.48
CA PHE A 59 -1.35 7.83 -4.20
C PHE A 59 -1.09 9.23 -3.65
N ASP A 60 -0.68 10.13 -4.53
CA ASP A 60 -0.43 11.53 -4.17
C ASP A 60 -1.69 12.40 -4.29
N SER A 61 -1.61 13.71 -4.00
CA SER A 61 -2.79 14.59 -4.03
C SER A 61 -3.39 14.80 -5.42
N GLU A 62 -2.64 14.48 -6.49
CA GLU A 62 -3.06 14.53 -7.88
C GLU A 62 -3.51 13.14 -8.40
N MET A 63 -3.63 12.16 -7.50
CA MET A 63 -3.97 10.77 -7.81
C MET A 63 -2.96 10.07 -8.73
N ARG A 64 -1.71 10.55 -8.76
CA ARG A 64 -0.62 9.85 -9.44
C ARG A 64 -0.19 8.66 -8.61
N VAL A 65 0.14 7.57 -9.29
CA VAL A 65 0.44 6.28 -8.68
C VAL A 65 1.95 6.05 -8.70
N TRP A 66 2.47 5.72 -7.54
CA TRP A 66 3.90 5.50 -7.33
C TRP A 66 4.09 4.11 -6.72
N VAL A 67 4.89 3.25 -7.36
CA VAL A 67 5.03 1.84 -6.98
C VAL A 67 6.48 1.50 -6.66
N ASP A 68 6.70 0.76 -5.58
CA ASP A 68 8.02 0.28 -5.16
C ASP A 68 7.94 -1.20 -4.77
N VAL A 69 8.94 -1.98 -5.18
CA VAL A 69 9.10 -3.37 -4.74
C VAL A 69 10.29 -3.41 -3.78
N GLY A 70 9.99 -3.61 -2.50
CA GLY A 70 10.98 -3.67 -1.43
C GLY A 70 11.58 -5.06 -1.23
N SER A 71 12.44 -5.18 -0.23
CA SER A 71 12.86 -6.46 0.37
C SER A 71 11.95 -6.81 1.55
N ALA A 72 11.77 -8.10 1.85
CA ALA A 72 10.95 -8.54 2.99
C ALA A 72 11.33 -7.83 4.30
N GLY A 73 10.35 -7.23 4.98
CA GLY A 73 10.45 -6.65 6.33
C GLY A 73 10.87 -5.18 6.44
N GLN A 74 11.02 -4.43 5.34
CA GLN A 74 11.31 -2.99 5.38
C GLN A 74 10.73 -2.22 4.19
N VAL A 75 9.42 -1.97 4.20
CA VAL A 75 8.83 -0.94 3.33
C VAL A 75 8.60 0.33 4.14
N LYS A 76 9.19 1.43 3.69
CA LYS A 76 8.93 2.78 4.21
C LYS A 76 8.29 3.60 3.10
N ILE A 77 7.46 4.57 3.46
CA ILE A 77 7.16 5.68 2.54
C ILE A 77 8.49 6.37 2.27
N THR A 78 8.94 6.28 1.02
CA THR A 78 10.02 7.10 0.48
C THR A 78 9.34 8.06 -0.48
N PRO A 79 8.93 9.26 -0.02
CA PRO A 79 8.24 10.24 -0.85
C PRO A 79 8.98 10.41 -2.18
N PRO A 80 8.38 10.02 -3.31
CA PRO A 80 9.11 9.99 -4.56
C PRO A 80 9.31 11.42 -5.07
N LEU A 81 10.48 11.67 -5.66
CA LEU A 81 10.78 12.96 -6.28
C LEU A 81 9.76 13.25 -7.37
N GLY A 82 9.05 14.38 -7.23
CA GLY A 82 8.01 14.80 -8.16
C GLY A 82 6.58 14.53 -7.72
N SER A 83 6.35 13.83 -6.59
CA SER A 83 5.01 13.66 -6.00
C SER A 83 4.44 14.95 -5.40
N THR A 84 3.11 15.05 -5.35
CA THR A 84 2.40 16.19 -4.77
C THR A 84 1.79 15.83 -3.41
N ILE A 85 2.15 16.56 -2.36
CA ILE A 85 1.55 16.41 -1.02
C ILE A 85 0.19 17.15 -0.92
N PRO A 86 -0.72 16.76 -0.02
CA PRO A 86 -0.66 15.58 0.86
C PRO A 86 -0.85 14.26 0.10
N PHE A 87 -0.29 13.18 0.62
CA PHE A 87 -0.50 11.82 0.13
C PHE A 87 -1.86 11.30 0.59
N ARG A 88 -2.67 10.87 -0.38
CA ARG A 88 -4.04 10.38 -0.17
C ARG A 88 -4.05 9.02 0.48
N LEU A 89 -3.21 8.11 -0.01
CA LEU A 89 -3.24 6.72 0.37
C LEU A 89 -1.87 6.08 0.21
N TRP A 90 -1.41 5.41 1.26
CA TRP A 90 -0.27 4.50 1.20
C TRP A 90 -0.75 3.06 1.42
N ILE A 91 -0.32 2.14 0.56
CA ILE A 91 -0.66 0.71 0.64
C ILE A 91 0.65 -0.06 0.67
N HIS A 92 0.77 -1.04 1.55
CA HIS A 92 1.85 -2.02 1.47
C HIS A 92 1.40 -3.44 1.78
N THR A 93 2.18 -4.43 1.34
CA THR A 93 1.89 -5.85 1.57
C THR A 93 2.77 -6.44 2.66
N HIS A 94 2.23 -7.40 3.40
CA HIS A 94 2.97 -8.31 4.29
C HIS A 94 2.87 -9.74 3.76
N PRO A 95 3.82 -10.64 4.10
CA PRO A 95 3.80 -12.01 3.61
C PRO A 95 2.57 -12.84 4.00
N TRP A 96 1.84 -12.50 5.07
CA TRP A 96 0.68 -13.32 5.48
C TRP A 96 -0.39 -12.52 6.22
N ASN A 97 -0.03 -11.92 7.36
CA ASN A 97 -0.99 -11.23 8.22
C ASN A 97 -0.88 -9.71 8.05
N ALA A 98 -2.02 -9.05 7.92
CA ALA A 98 -2.12 -7.61 7.95
C ALA A 98 -2.07 -7.11 9.41
N TYR A 99 -0.99 -6.42 9.77
CA TYR A 99 -0.82 -5.79 11.06
C TYR A 99 0.09 -4.57 10.92
N TRP A 100 0.00 -3.62 11.86
CA TRP A 100 0.94 -2.50 11.89
C TRP A 100 2.23 -2.91 12.62
N SER A 101 3.30 -3.10 11.87
CA SER A 101 4.64 -3.33 12.40
C SER A 101 5.21 -2.06 13.05
N SER A 102 6.30 -2.20 13.81
CA SER A 102 7.00 -1.02 14.33
C SER A 102 7.50 -0.10 13.22
N THR A 103 7.91 -0.66 12.08
CA THR A 103 8.32 0.09 10.88
C THR A 103 7.16 0.89 10.30
N ASP A 104 5.96 0.30 10.24
CA ASP A 104 4.77 0.95 9.70
C ASP A 104 4.34 2.11 10.60
N LEU A 105 4.29 1.87 11.91
CA LEU A 105 3.92 2.89 12.90
C LEU A 105 4.91 4.08 12.88
N ILE A 106 6.21 3.82 12.77
CA ILE A 106 7.22 4.88 12.61
C ILE A 106 7.01 5.63 11.30
N THR A 107 6.70 4.93 10.21
CA THR A 107 6.48 5.53 8.89
C THR A 107 5.26 6.44 8.88
N ILE A 108 4.12 5.96 9.40
CA ILE A 108 2.89 6.73 9.56
C ILE A 108 3.12 7.94 10.47
N ALA A 109 3.78 7.75 11.62
CA ALA A 109 4.09 8.84 12.54
C ALA A 109 4.95 9.93 11.89
N SER A 110 5.95 9.53 11.10
CA SER A 110 6.86 10.46 10.42
C SER A 110 6.18 11.26 9.30
N HIS A 111 5.12 10.71 8.71
CA HIS A 111 4.35 11.34 7.62
C HIS A 111 2.97 11.80 8.08
N SER A 112 2.71 11.84 9.39
CA SER A 112 1.37 12.08 9.97
C SER A 112 0.74 13.43 9.58
N GLN A 113 1.53 14.41 9.11
CA GLN A 113 1.02 15.70 8.64
C GLN A 113 0.72 15.74 7.12
N ILE A 114 1.19 14.75 6.37
CA ILE A 114 1.15 14.73 4.91
C ILE A 114 0.62 13.41 4.36
N LEU A 115 0.15 12.49 5.20
CA LEU A 115 -0.52 11.25 4.81
C LEU A 115 -1.93 11.27 5.41
N GLU A 116 -2.92 10.91 4.60
CA GLU A 116 -4.33 10.90 5.01
C GLU A 116 -4.77 9.50 5.45
N ARG A 117 -4.29 8.46 4.76
CA ARG A 117 -4.70 7.08 4.99
C ARG A 117 -3.59 6.08 4.69
N ALA A 118 -3.58 4.96 5.42
CA ALA A 118 -2.73 3.82 5.11
C ALA A 118 -3.48 2.48 5.16
N LEU A 119 -3.01 1.53 4.35
CA LEU A 119 -3.47 0.15 4.29
C LEU A 119 -2.29 -0.80 4.36
N VAL A 120 -2.44 -1.89 5.11
CA VAL A 120 -1.54 -3.04 5.05
C VAL A 120 -2.33 -4.27 4.61
N LEU A 121 -1.83 -4.95 3.59
CA LEU A 121 -2.45 -6.11 2.96
C LEU A 121 -1.80 -7.40 3.46
N GLY A 122 -2.61 -8.40 3.77
CA GLY A 122 -2.22 -9.78 4.08
C GLY A 122 -2.84 -10.74 3.05
N PHE A 123 -2.82 -12.04 3.34
CA PHE A 123 -3.24 -13.08 2.40
C PHE A 123 -4.66 -12.87 1.84
N ASP A 124 -5.64 -12.81 2.73
CA ASP A 124 -7.08 -12.71 2.40
C ASP A 124 -7.76 -11.53 3.11
N HIS A 125 -6.96 -10.63 3.69
CA HIS A 125 -7.43 -9.60 4.61
C HIS A 125 -6.52 -8.38 4.62
N MET A 126 -7.04 -7.28 5.14
CA MET A 126 -6.30 -6.04 5.30
C MET A 126 -6.58 -5.39 6.65
N LYS A 127 -5.70 -4.47 7.00
CA LYS A 127 -5.89 -3.52 8.09
C LYS A 127 -5.78 -2.11 7.53
N SER A 128 -6.61 -1.22 8.03
CA SER A 128 -6.64 0.18 7.60
C SER A 128 -6.48 1.13 8.78
N THR A 129 -6.05 2.35 8.45
CA THR A 129 -5.94 3.46 9.38
C THR A 129 -6.16 4.75 8.61
N GLU A 130 -6.90 5.67 9.21
CA GLU A 130 -7.17 6.98 8.65
C GLU A 130 -6.87 8.06 9.68
N ARG A 131 -6.33 9.18 9.20
CA ARG A 131 -6.08 10.35 10.03
C ARG A 131 -7.37 11.14 10.21
N SER A 132 -7.71 11.44 11.46
CA SER A 132 -8.85 12.29 11.82
C SER A 132 -8.39 13.58 12.51
N GLU A 133 -9.24 14.60 12.52
CA GLU A 133 -8.96 15.85 13.25
C GLU A 133 -9.08 15.69 14.77
N GLN A 134 -9.82 14.67 15.21
CA GLN A 134 -10.05 14.35 16.62
C GLN A 134 -9.62 12.91 16.89
N PRO A 135 -9.16 12.58 18.11
CA PRO A 135 -8.81 11.21 18.46
C PRO A 135 -9.99 10.24 18.19
N PRO A 136 -9.77 9.17 17.42
CA PRO A 136 -10.79 8.15 17.19
C PRO A 136 -11.04 7.33 18.45
N ALA A 137 -12.08 6.48 18.43
CA ALA A 137 -12.41 5.61 19.56
C ALA A 137 -11.27 4.63 19.91
N ARG A 138 -10.52 4.19 18.89
CA ARG A 138 -9.30 3.40 19.03
C ARG A 138 -8.20 4.03 18.17
N SER A 139 -7.16 4.55 18.82
CA SER A 139 -6.00 5.13 18.14
C SER A 139 -4.91 4.09 17.90
N LEU A 140 -4.08 4.30 16.87
CA LEU A 140 -2.90 3.48 16.60
C LEU A 140 -1.82 3.58 17.69
N GLY A 141 -1.81 4.68 18.45
CA GLY A 141 -0.86 4.90 19.52
C GLY A 141 -0.91 6.32 20.04
N ASP A 142 0.19 6.76 20.66
CA ASP A 142 0.33 8.10 21.21
C ASP A 142 1.01 9.08 20.24
N GLY A 143 1.08 10.36 20.64
CA GLY A 143 1.81 11.38 19.89
C GLY A 143 1.25 11.58 18.47
N PRO A 144 2.08 11.52 17.41
CA PRO A 144 1.62 11.67 16.03
C PRO A 144 0.59 10.61 15.59
N LEU A 145 0.51 9.47 16.27
CA LEU A 145 -0.41 8.36 16.00
C LEU A 145 -1.74 8.48 16.76
N LEU A 146 -1.86 9.43 17.69
CA LEU A 146 -3.09 9.64 18.48
C LEU A 146 -4.30 9.95 17.60
N LEU A 147 -4.06 10.64 16.48
CA LEU A 147 -5.08 11.05 15.53
C LEU A 147 -5.32 10.01 14.41
N TRP A 148 -4.74 8.83 14.51
CA TRP A 148 -4.87 7.77 13.51
C TRP A 148 -5.73 6.63 14.04
N SER A 149 -6.73 6.21 13.29
CA SER A 149 -7.61 5.13 13.71
C SER A 149 -6.93 3.77 13.64
N ASP A 150 -7.20 2.91 14.61
CA ASP A 150 -6.84 1.50 14.53
C ASP A 150 -8.08 0.73 14.10
N GLU A 151 -8.29 0.48 12.80
CA GLU A 151 -9.45 -0.29 12.34
C GLU A 151 -9.26 -1.80 12.58
N PRO A 152 -10.34 -2.58 12.74
CA PRO A 152 -10.23 -4.05 12.78
C PRO A 152 -9.65 -4.59 11.47
N VAL A 153 -9.11 -5.79 11.54
CA VAL A 153 -8.74 -6.54 10.33
C VAL A 153 -10.04 -6.99 9.64
N LEU A 154 -10.15 -6.76 8.34
CA LEU A 154 -11.29 -7.15 7.51
C LEU A 154 -10.80 -8.05 6.38
N ARG A 155 -11.57 -9.09 6.04
CA ARG A 155 -11.36 -9.87 4.82
C ARG A 155 -11.64 -9.00 3.60
N TYR A 156 -11.00 -9.27 2.47
CA TYR A 156 -11.22 -8.47 1.25
C TYR A 156 -12.69 -8.41 0.82
N GLU A 157 -13.43 -9.51 0.97
CA GLU A 157 -14.86 -9.59 0.68
C GLU A 157 -15.75 -8.74 1.60
N GLU A 158 -15.24 -8.34 2.77
CA GLU A 158 -15.95 -7.53 3.76
C GLU A 158 -15.64 -6.03 3.60
N VAL A 159 -14.67 -5.66 2.76
CA VAL A 159 -14.26 -4.27 2.54
C VAL A 159 -15.35 -3.55 1.75
N PRO A 160 -15.92 -2.46 2.27
CA PRO A 160 -16.87 -1.65 1.51
C PRO A 160 -16.20 -1.13 0.24
N VAL A 161 -16.94 -1.12 -0.88
CA VAL A 161 -16.48 -0.48 -2.12
C VAL A 161 -16.19 0.99 -1.81
N GLN A 162 -14.93 1.40 -1.96
CA GLN A 162 -14.49 2.76 -1.75
C GLN A 162 -14.07 3.34 -3.10
N ASN A 163 -14.60 4.52 -3.43
CA ASN A 163 -14.12 5.28 -4.57
C ASN A 163 -12.78 5.91 -4.15
N VAL A 164 -11.69 5.51 -4.80
CA VAL A 164 -10.37 6.14 -4.71
C VAL A 164 -10.41 7.53 -5.36
#